data_AF-A0A015KN30-F1
#
_entry.id   AF-A0A015KN30-F1
#
_cell.length_a   1.000
_cell.length_b   1.000
_cell.length_c   1.000
_cell.angle_alpha   90.00
_cell.angle_beta   90.00
_cell.angle_gamma   90.00
#
_symmetry.space_group_name_H-M   'P 1'
#
loop_
_entity.id
_entity.type
_entity.pdbx_description
1 polymer ?
#
loop_
_entity_poly.entity_id
_entity_poly.type
_entity_poly.pdbx_seq_one_letter_code
_entity_poly.pdbx_strand_id
1 'polypeptide(L)'
;MIPWNYHNMNLNDICEKCHHKCNAKYFQQNFKNWTSGNNNIDKFIQGTQLSTHIFGHYHYGVSKAAVEWIPYDRLYNIKSVESRFGKMYKANWIDGNIIYWDNEKNNWKRINQNLLVILKTFDDPNNIESDFRTQITTLHANYGITQDPETKTYMAVMDNRCRICKAIIFQQYFNSWTSGNNDIDKFIQDSQLSDHSYISKTLEWIPYDRFCDIKYIAKGGFGKVYRAKWIDGYIVKWDIYNRIWERNGQLKFVALKSLNNSKDINSKFINEAMLHYKIVDSDKIIKFYGITQEPETKNYVMVLDYAQYGSLRNYLDENYKELSWNYKFSYLKYLASGLEHIHKNELIHRDLHPGNLLVSNYAKIADMGLCKPVNSENTKNGIYGVLPYIAPEILQNKDYTKAADIYSFGIIIYELMSGLPHIMM
;
A
#
# COMPACT_ATOMS: atom_id res chain seq x y z
N MET A 1 6.68 46.93 39.41
CA MET A 1 7.46 45.68 39.29
C MET A 1 7.25 44.89 40.57
N ILE A 2 6.48 43.81 40.50
CA ILE A 2 6.32 42.86 41.60
C ILE A 2 7.30 41.72 41.29
N PRO A 3 8.29 41.41 42.15
CA PRO A 3 9.20 40.31 41.90
C PRO A 3 8.46 38.99 42.11
N TRP A 4 8.51 38.13 41.09
CA TRP A 4 8.11 36.73 41.26
C TRP A 4 9.10 36.05 42.20
N ASN A 5 8.60 35.66 43.38
CA ASN A 5 9.33 34.88 44.37
C ASN A 5 9.72 33.52 43.79
N TYR A 6 11.02 33.34 43.52
CA TYR A 6 11.65 32.02 43.41
C TYR A 6 11.71 31.37 44.81
N HIS A 7 10.60 30.81 45.27
CA HIS A 7 10.65 29.85 46.38
C HIS A 7 10.46 28.43 45.83
N ASN A 8 11.49 27.61 46.05
CA ASN A 8 11.59 26.15 45.84
C ASN A 8 11.83 25.62 44.42
N MET A 9 12.94 25.98 43.78
CA MET A 9 13.55 25.12 42.74
C MET A 9 14.71 24.32 43.34
N ASN A 10 14.52 23.01 43.50
CA ASN A 10 15.59 22.09 43.86
C ASN A 10 16.58 21.99 42.68
N LEU A 11 17.82 22.43 42.87
CA LEU A 11 18.87 22.44 41.83
C LEU A 11 19.11 21.03 41.22
N ASN A 12 18.79 19.97 41.95
CA ASN A 12 18.91 18.58 41.50
C ASN A 12 17.96 18.20 40.34
N ASP A 13 16.91 18.99 40.11
CA ASP A 13 15.92 18.72 39.06
C ASP A 13 16.32 19.27 37.69
N ILE A 14 17.38 20.09 37.61
CA ILE A 14 17.85 20.69 36.37
C ILE A 14 18.77 19.69 35.66
N CYS A 15 18.46 19.36 34.41
CA CYS A 15 19.32 18.51 33.60
C CYS A 15 20.55 19.28 33.15
N GLU A 16 21.75 18.77 33.45
CA GLU A 16 23.03 19.40 33.05
C GLU A 16 23.14 19.61 31.53
N LYS A 17 22.59 18.69 30.74
CA LYS A 17 22.62 18.77 29.28
C LYS A 17 21.60 19.76 28.70
N CYS A 18 20.46 19.93 29.34
CA CYS A 18 19.36 20.75 28.84
C CYS A 18 19.31 22.14 29.48
N HIS A 19 19.94 22.31 30.64
CA HIS A 19 19.83 23.48 31.51
C HIS A 19 18.39 23.82 31.94
N HIS A 20 17.47 22.86 31.87
CA HIS A 20 16.08 22.93 32.36
C HIS A 20 15.60 21.54 32.79
N LYS A 21 14.40 21.45 33.40
CA LYS A 21 13.76 20.15 33.71
C LYS A 21 13.37 19.45 32.41
N CYS A 22 13.83 18.22 32.17
CA CYS A 22 13.50 17.45 30.98
C CYS A 22 13.06 16.02 31.33
N ASN A 23 12.56 15.26 30.35
CA ASN A 23 12.05 13.91 30.58
C ASN A 23 13.05 12.97 31.26
N ALA A 24 14.34 13.03 30.91
CA ALA A 24 15.38 12.25 31.56
C ALA A 24 15.40 12.44 33.09
N LYS A 25 15.18 13.68 33.57
CA LYS A 25 15.09 13.98 35.01
C LYS A 25 13.81 13.44 35.63
N TYR A 26 12.68 13.57 34.95
CA TYR A 26 11.42 12.97 35.43
C TYR A 26 11.47 11.45 35.48
N PHE A 27 12.12 10.80 34.50
CA PHE A 27 12.37 9.36 34.56
C PHE A 27 13.30 9.00 35.73
N GLN A 28 14.42 9.72 35.91
CA GLN A 28 15.37 9.48 36.99
C GLN A 28 14.70 9.50 38.38
N GLN A 29 13.78 10.44 38.61
CA GLN A 29 13.01 10.52 39.86
C GLN A 29 12.04 9.35 40.07
N ASN A 30 11.66 8.66 38.99
CA ASN A 30 10.63 7.62 38.98
C ASN A 30 11.17 6.21 38.65
N PHE A 31 12.49 5.98 38.66
CA PHE A 31 13.08 4.67 38.31
C PHE A 31 12.52 3.49 39.12
N LYS A 32 12.17 3.72 40.39
CA LYS A 32 11.54 2.71 41.24
C LYS A 32 10.21 2.17 40.70
N ASN A 33 9.54 2.91 39.81
CA ASN A 33 8.27 2.50 39.21
C ASN A 33 8.47 1.61 37.96
N TRP A 34 9.71 1.42 37.50
CA TRP A 34 10.06 0.73 36.25
C TRP A 34 10.94 -0.50 36.49
N THR A 35 10.68 -1.26 37.55
CA THR A 35 11.48 -2.43 37.91
C THR A 35 10.84 -3.73 37.41
N SER A 36 11.68 -4.55 36.80
CA SER A 36 11.38 -5.92 36.37
C SER A 36 11.74 -6.97 37.42
N GLY A 37 12.45 -6.57 38.49
CA GLY A 37 13.11 -7.50 39.41
C GLY A 37 14.43 -8.09 38.86
N ASN A 38 14.86 -7.72 37.65
CA ASN A 38 16.14 -8.10 37.07
C ASN A 38 17.03 -6.86 36.89
N ASN A 39 18.16 -6.82 37.61
CA ASN A 39 19.08 -5.68 37.62
C ASN A 39 19.62 -5.29 36.24
N ASN A 40 19.80 -6.24 35.32
CA ASN A 40 20.34 -5.95 33.99
C ASN A 40 19.27 -5.29 33.10
N ILE A 41 18.04 -5.80 33.13
CA ILE A 41 16.89 -5.22 32.41
C ILE A 41 16.59 -3.82 32.94
N ASP A 42 16.60 -3.66 34.27
CA ASP A 42 16.33 -2.37 34.92
C ASP A 42 17.39 -1.32 34.53
N LYS A 43 18.68 -1.68 34.57
CA LYS A 43 19.76 -0.81 34.09
C LYS A 43 19.61 -0.43 32.61
N PHE A 44 19.22 -1.40 31.79
CA PHE A 44 18.99 -1.17 30.37
C PHE A 44 17.85 -0.16 30.14
N ILE A 45 16.68 -0.39 30.76
CA ILE A 45 15.52 0.49 30.70
C ILE A 45 15.91 1.92 31.13
N GLN A 46 16.57 2.04 32.28
CA GLN A 46 17.03 3.32 32.81
C GLN A 46 17.99 4.04 31.84
N GLY A 47 18.92 3.31 31.21
CA GLY A 47 19.83 3.88 30.21
C GLY A 47 19.11 4.48 29.00
N THR A 48 18.05 3.82 28.51
CA THR A 48 17.22 4.37 27.42
C THR A 48 16.46 5.62 27.87
N GLN A 49 15.89 5.59 29.08
CA GLN A 49 15.13 6.72 29.66
C GLN A 49 16.00 7.96 29.89
N LEU A 50 17.23 7.78 30.39
CA LEU A 50 18.18 8.88 30.60
C LEU A 50 18.62 9.56 29.30
N SER A 51 18.52 8.85 28.17
CA SER A 51 18.85 9.40 26.86
C SER A 51 17.73 10.30 26.30
N THR A 52 16.58 10.40 26.98
CA THR A 52 15.40 11.15 26.50
C THR A 52 15.34 12.58 27.05
N HIS A 53 15.92 13.52 26.31
CA HIS A 53 16.07 14.91 26.75
C HIS A 53 15.00 15.89 26.23
N ILE A 54 14.02 15.45 25.45
CA ILE A 54 13.06 16.33 24.75
C ILE A 54 12.10 17.00 25.76
N PHE A 55 11.88 18.32 25.62
CA PHE A 55 10.89 19.11 26.34
C PHE A 55 10.10 19.98 25.35
N GLY A 56 8.77 20.10 25.53
CA GLY A 56 7.94 21.07 24.80
C GLY A 56 6.67 20.49 24.15
N HIS A 57 5.57 21.25 24.24
CA HIS A 57 4.24 20.92 23.69
C HIS A 57 4.17 20.85 22.15
N TYR A 58 5.29 21.00 21.45
CA TYR A 58 5.39 20.89 20.01
C TYR A 58 6.54 19.96 19.66
N HIS A 59 6.22 18.94 18.87
CA HIS A 59 7.08 17.87 18.33
C HIS A 59 7.08 16.52 19.09
N TYR A 60 6.31 15.60 18.49
CA TYR A 60 6.34 14.15 18.59
C TYR A 60 7.76 13.58 18.75
N GLY A 61 8.14 13.11 19.95
CA GLY A 61 9.48 12.52 20.09
C GLY A 61 9.76 11.68 21.33
N VAL A 62 8.98 11.75 22.41
CA VAL A 62 9.30 11.02 23.64
C VAL A 62 8.96 9.53 23.52
N SER A 63 7.82 9.22 22.88
CA SER A 63 7.25 7.86 22.80
C SER A 63 8.04 6.88 21.91
N LYS A 64 9.18 7.28 21.34
CA LYS A 64 10.00 6.43 20.47
C LYS A 64 11.38 6.12 21.05
N ALA A 65 11.77 6.74 22.16
CA ALA A 65 13.15 6.69 22.66
C ALA A 65 13.29 6.08 24.06
N ALA A 66 12.27 6.17 24.92
CA ALA A 66 12.29 5.59 26.27
C ALA A 66 11.59 4.23 26.27
N VAL A 67 12.30 3.17 26.66
CA VAL A 67 11.72 1.84 26.90
C VAL A 67 11.07 1.85 28.27
N GLU A 68 9.89 1.24 28.38
CA GLU A 68 9.15 1.08 29.63
C GLU A 68 9.22 -0.36 30.15
N TRP A 69 9.19 -0.54 31.46
CA TRP A 69 8.71 -1.81 32.02
C TRP A 69 7.19 -1.79 31.95
N ILE A 70 6.59 -2.79 31.31
CA ILE A 70 5.14 -2.91 31.17
C ILE A 70 4.71 -4.12 32.01
N PRO A 71 3.99 -3.90 33.12
CA PRO A 71 3.47 -5.01 33.92
C PRO A 71 2.52 -5.88 33.09
N TYR A 72 2.64 -7.19 33.21
CA TYR A 72 1.93 -8.14 32.35
C TYR A 72 0.41 -8.09 32.50
N ASP A 73 -0.08 -7.74 33.69
CA ASP A 73 -1.50 -7.52 33.99
C ASP A 73 -2.09 -6.28 33.27
N ARG A 74 -1.24 -5.44 32.66
CA ARG A 74 -1.65 -4.36 31.76
C ARG A 74 -1.86 -4.83 30.32
N LEU A 75 -1.67 -6.12 30.04
CA LEU A 75 -1.88 -6.75 28.73
C LEU A 75 -3.05 -7.73 28.79
N TYR A 76 -3.98 -7.65 27.83
CA TYR A 76 -5.15 -8.52 27.77
C TYR A 76 -5.47 -8.95 26.34
N ASN A 77 -6.39 -9.93 26.18
CA ASN A 77 -6.72 -10.55 24.90
C ASN A 77 -5.49 -11.11 24.17
N ILE A 78 -4.57 -11.71 24.91
CA ILE A 78 -3.32 -12.27 24.39
C ILE A 78 -3.63 -13.49 23.51
N LYS A 79 -3.22 -13.46 22.25
CA LYS A 79 -3.42 -14.55 21.26
C LYS A 79 -2.12 -14.85 20.53
N SER A 80 -1.82 -16.12 20.28
CA SER A 80 -0.67 -16.51 19.47
C SER A 80 -0.81 -16.05 18.02
N VAL A 81 0.31 -15.77 17.37
CA VAL A 81 0.40 -15.36 15.96
C VAL A 81 1.47 -16.21 15.29
N GLU A 82 1.15 -16.81 14.15
CA GLU A 82 2.15 -17.50 13.32
C GLU A 82 3.16 -16.50 12.75
N SER A 83 4.44 -16.79 12.93
CA SER A 83 5.52 -15.94 12.47
C SER A 83 6.76 -16.75 12.14
N ARG A 84 7.42 -16.40 11.04
CA ARG A 84 8.76 -16.93 10.68
C ARG A 84 9.87 -16.42 11.60
N PHE A 85 9.58 -15.47 12.48
CA PHE A 85 10.54 -14.79 13.35
C PHE A 85 10.47 -15.28 14.81
N GLY A 86 9.93 -16.47 15.04
CA GLY A 86 9.80 -17.07 16.37
C GLY A 86 8.42 -16.89 17.01
N LYS A 87 8.32 -17.20 18.31
CA LYS A 87 7.06 -17.21 19.04
C LYS A 87 6.57 -15.77 19.29
N MET A 88 5.41 -15.45 18.74
CA MET A 88 4.82 -14.11 18.82
C MET A 88 3.37 -14.16 19.28
N TYR A 89 2.94 -13.09 19.94
CA TYR A 89 1.57 -12.92 20.41
C TYR A 89 1.05 -11.52 20.07
N LYS A 90 -0.26 -11.39 19.99
CA LYS A 90 -0.99 -10.14 19.84
C LYS A 90 -1.76 -9.87 21.12
N ALA A 91 -1.67 -8.66 21.66
CA ALA A 91 -2.31 -8.27 22.91
C ALA A 91 -2.79 -6.82 22.88
N ASN A 92 -3.72 -6.46 23.75
CA ASN A 92 -4.10 -5.08 24.01
C ASN A 92 -3.39 -4.56 25.25
N TRP A 93 -2.73 -3.41 25.16
CA TRP A 93 -2.03 -2.72 26.26
C TRP A 93 -2.87 -1.57 26.80
N ILE A 94 -3.21 -1.64 28.09
CA ILE A 94 -4.15 -0.71 28.75
C ILE A 94 -3.61 0.72 28.78
N ASP A 95 -2.35 0.92 29.18
CA ASP A 95 -1.81 2.26 29.48
C ASP A 95 -1.62 3.13 28.23
N GLY A 96 -1.15 2.52 27.14
CA GLY A 96 -0.70 3.24 25.97
C GLY A 96 0.60 4.03 26.20
N ASN A 97 0.97 4.80 25.18
CA ASN A 97 2.28 5.45 25.08
C ASN A 97 2.44 6.65 26.01
N ILE A 98 3.59 6.80 26.67
CA ILE A 98 3.99 8.08 27.29
C ILE A 98 4.20 9.15 26.22
N ILE A 99 3.70 10.36 26.47
CA ILE A 99 4.00 11.54 25.66
C ILE A 99 4.89 12.52 26.40
N TYR A 100 4.47 13.00 27.56
CA TYR A 100 5.18 14.03 28.32
C TYR A 100 4.79 13.97 29.80
N TRP A 101 5.62 14.55 30.65
CA TRP A 101 5.33 14.69 32.07
C TRP A 101 4.37 15.86 32.31
N ASP A 102 3.20 15.58 32.88
CA ASP A 102 2.21 16.58 33.27
C ASP A 102 2.55 17.08 34.68
N ASN A 103 3.10 18.30 34.77
CA ASN A 103 3.51 18.91 36.04
C ASN A 103 2.33 19.19 36.97
N GLU A 104 1.13 19.46 36.44
CA GLU A 104 -0.05 19.74 37.26
C GLU A 104 -0.57 18.47 37.92
N LYS A 105 -0.52 17.35 37.18
CA LYS A 105 -0.97 16.04 37.68
C LYS A 105 0.13 15.23 38.35
N ASN A 106 1.37 15.72 38.28
CA ASN A 106 2.58 15.03 38.74
C ASN A 106 2.65 13.58 38.22
N ASN A 107 2.32 13.39 36.93
CA ASN A 107 2.24 12.07 36.31
C ASN A 107 2.50 12.13 34.80
N TRP A 108 2.82 10.99 34.17
CA TRP A 108 2.98 10.89 32.73
C TRP A 108 1.62 11.01 32.01
N LYS A 109 1.52 11.96 31.08
CA LYS A 109 0.44 11.99 30.11
C LYS A 109 0.64 10.88 29.09
N ARG A 110 -0.39 10.03 28.93
CA ARG A 110 -0.40 8.93 27.96
C ARG A 110 -1.43 9.14 26.84
N ILE A 111 -1.21 8.50 25.69
CA ILE A 111 -2.16 8.35 24.58
C ILE A 111 -2.25 6.89 24.14
N ASN A 112 -3.25 6.59 23.31
CA ASN A 112 -3.48 5.26 22.76
C ASN A 112 -3.71 4.24 23.87
N GLN A 113 -4.61 4.53 24.81
CA GLN A 113 -5.04 3.53 25.79
C GLN A 113 -5.73 2.36 25.05
N ASN A 114 -5.58 1.15 25.58
CA ASN A 114 -6.01 -0.08 24.91
C ASN A 114 -5.35 -0.29 23.53
N LEU A 115 -4.07 0.07 23.41
CA LEU A 115 -3.32 -0.07 22.17
C LEU A 115 -3.03 -1.53 21.85
N LEU A 116 -3.28 -1.92 20.61
CA LEU A 116 -2.88 -3.22 20.12
C LEU A 116 -1.35 -3.30 19.94
N VAL A 117 -0.73 -4.28 20.58
CA VAL A 117 0.73 -4.51 20.60
C VAL A 117 1.06 -5.94 20.19
N ILE A 118 2.32 -6.15 19.82
CA ILE A 118 2.89 -7.47 19.55
C ILE A 118 3.86 -7.80 20.67
N LEU A 119 3.78 -9.01 21.20
CA LEU A 119 4.71 -9.56 22.18
C LEU A 119 5.62 -10.55 21.45
N LYS A 120 6.92 -10.29 21.44
CA LYS A 120 7.92 -11.21 20.87
C LYS A 120 8.78 -11.78 21.99
N THR A 121 8.92 -13.11 22.05
CA THR A 121 9.84 -13.76 22.98
C THR A 121 11.30 -13.52 22.59
N PHE A 122 12.20 -13.46 23.57
CA PHE A 122 13.64 -13.45 23.31
C PHE A 122 14.14 -14.83 22.90
N ASP A 123 15.14 -14.86 22.03
CA ASP A 123 15.69 -16.11 21.49
C ASP A 123 16.71 -16.70 22.48
N ASP A 124 17.45 -15.85 23.20
CA ASP A 124 18.34 -16.23 24.30
C ASP A 124 17.92 -15.60 25.65
N PRO A 125 17.35 -16.38 26.58
CA PRO A 125 16.97 -15.88 27.92
C PRO A 125 18.17 -15.51 28.80
N ASN A 126 19.40 -15.93 28.46
CA ASN A 126 20.61 -15.58 29.20
C ASN A 126 21.25 -14.27 28.71
N ASN A 127 20.84 -13.75 27.54
CA ASN A 127 21.40 -12.55 26.93
C ASN A 127 20.33 -11.57 26.40
N ILE A 128 19.32 -11.31 27.24
CA ILE A 128 18.16 -10.44 26.94
C ILE A 128 18.60 -9.04 26.47
N GLU A 129 19.70 -8.49 27.00
CA GLU A 129 20.18 -7.15 26.60
C GLU A 129 20.63 -7.12 25.14
N SER A 130 21.47 -8.07 24.71
CA SER A 130 21.96 -8.14 23.33
C SER A 130 20.83 -8.39 22.34
N ASP A 131 19.92 -9.31 22.69
CA ASP A 131 18.74 -9.61 21.88
C ASP A 131 17.82 -8.38 21.76
N PHE A 132 17.55 -7.67 22.85
CA PHE A 132 16.70 -6.49 22.81
C PHE A 132 17.36 -5.33 22.06
N ARG A 133 18.68 -5.12 22.17
CA ARG A 133 19.41 -4.13 21.36
C ARG A 133 19.32 -4.44 19.87
N THR A 134 19.46 -5.71 19.49
CA THR A 134 19.28 -6.16 18.11
C THR A 134 17.85 -5.91 17.64
N GLN A 135 16.84 -6.21 18.46
CA GLN A 135 15.43 -5.96 18.16
C GLN A 135 15.10 -4.46 18.06
N ILE A 136 15.63 -3.59 18.93
CA ILE A 136 15.48 -2.12 18.82
C ILE A 136 16.05 -1.64 17.49
N THR A 137 17.26 -2.07 17.16
CA THR A 137 17.99 -1.62 15.96
C THR A 137 17.33 -2.10 14.68
N THR A 138 16.71 -3.29 14.69
CA THR A 138 16.06 -3.87 13.50
C THR A 138 14.61 -3.46 13.32
N LEU A 139 13.86 -3.18 14.40
CA LEU A 139 12.40 -3.01 14.35
C LEU A 139 11.92 -1.59 14.68
N HIS A 140 12.81 -0.71 15.18
CA HIS A 140 12.61 0.74 15.37
C HIS A 140 11.36 1.18 16.17
N ALA A 141 10.64 0.27 16.83
CA ALA A 141 9.34 0.52 17.44
C ALA A 141 9.09 -0.40 18.67
N ASN A 142 9.84 -0.18 19.74
CA ASN A 142 9.64 -0.89 21.01
C ASN A 142 9.03 0.04 22.04
N TYR A 143 7.95 -0.41 22.68
CA TYR A 143 7.30 0.30 23.79
C TYR A 143 7.92 -0.08 25.12
N GLY A 144 8.24 -1.36 25.29
CA GLY A 144 8.72 -1.83 26.57
C GLY A 144 9.15 -3.27 26.59
N ILE A 145 9.37 -3.75 27.80
CA ILE A 145 9.62 -5.15 28.13
C ILE A 145 8.56 -5.58 29.14
N THR A 146 8.06 -6.80 29.00
CA THR A 146 7.17 -7.46 29.95
C THR A 146 7.72 -8.85 30.28
N GLN A 147 7.20 -9.49 31.32
CA GLN A 147 7.47 -10.88 31.62
C GLN A 147 6.16 -11.63 31.89
N ASP A 148 6.00 -12.79 31.28
CA ASP A 148 4.91 -13.70 31.62
C ASP A 148 5.13 -14.23 33.06
N PRO A 149 4.19 -14.01 34.00
CA PRO A 149 4.35 -14.41 35.39
C PRO A 149 4.32 -15.92 35.59
N GLU A 150 3.68 -16.69 34.69
CA GLU A 150 3.59 -18.15 34.76
C GLU A 150 4.84 -18.79 34.19
N THR A 151 5.24 -18.41 32.97
CA THR A 151 6.38 -19.05 32.28
C THR A 151 7.73 -18.41 32.61
N LYS A 152 7.72 -17.26 33.30
CA LYS A 152 8.90 -16.40 33.54
C LYS A 152 9.60 -15.92 32.27
N THR A 153 8.94 -16.02 31.11
CA THR A 153 9.48 -15.63 29.81
C THR A 153 9.40 -14.13 29.63
N TYR A 154 10.54 -13.48 29.38
CA TYR A 154 10.56 -12.08 28.99
C TYR A 154 10.14 -11.91 27.53
N MET A 155 9.41 -10.84 27.26
CA MET A 155 8.93 -10.48 25.94
C MET A 155 9.15 -9.00 25.67
N ALA A 156 9.58 -8.68 24.45
CA ALA A 156 9.52 -7.32 23.95
C ALA A 156 8.06 -6.95 23.71
N VAL A 157 7.60 -5.87 24.36
CA VAL A 157 6.33 -5.24 24.03
C VAL A 157 6.61 -4.29 22.89
N MET A 158 6.34 -4.83 21.72
CA MET A 158 6.57 -4.17 20.48
C MET A 158 5.28 -3.54 20.05
N ASP A 159 5.49 -2.45 19.36
CA ASP A 159 4.48 -1.96 18.50
C ASP A 159 3.98 -3.03 17.54
N ASN A 160 2.66 -3.10 17.34
CA ASN A 160 2.12 -3.88 16.22
C ASN A 160 2.54 -3.30 14.86
N ARG A 161 3.18 -2.13 14.92
CA ARG A 161 3.86 -1.45 13.85
C ARG A 161 5.13 -2.21 13.44
N CYS A 162 4.94 -3.15 12.53
CA CYS A 162 5.51 -2.84 11.22
C CYS A 162 4.96 -1.45 10.87
N ARG A 163 5.74 -0.37 11.03
CA ARG A 163 5.22 1.00 11.29
C ARG A 163 4.14 1.57 10.41
N ILE A 164 3.83 0.96 9.28
CA ILE A 164 2.81 1.37 8.32
C ILE A 164 2.23 0.13 7.63
N CYS A 165 2.00 -0.98 8.34
CA CYS A 165 1.40 -2.16 7.71
C CYS A 165 -0.08 -1.90 7.45
N LYS A 166 -0.38 -1.21 6.34
CA LYS A 166 -1.72 -0.97 5.80
C LYS A 166 -2.52 -2.27 5.74
N ALA A 167 -1.86 -3.39 5.46
CA ALA A 167 -2.44 -4.72 5.51
C ALA A 167 -3.15 -5.04 6.84
N ILE A 168 -2.56 -4.70 8.00
CA ILE A 168 -3.22 -4.92 9.31
C ILE A 168 -4.46 -4.03 9.45
N ILE A 169 -4.42 -2.83 8.90
CA ILE A 169 -5.56 -1.89 8.95
C ILE A 169 -6.66 -2.41 8.03
N PHE A 170 -6.34 -2.76 6.78
CA PHE A 170 -7.26 -3.38 5.84
C PHE A 170 -7.93 -4.63 6.43
N GLN A 171 -7.17 -5.51 7.10
CA GLN A 171 -7.71 -6.70 7.78
C GLN A 171 -8.82 -6.40 8.78
N GLN A 172 -8.77 -5.24 9.47
CA GLN A 172 -9.82 -4.84 10.41
C GLN A 172 -11.15 -4.53 9.70
N TYR A 173 -11.08 -4.15 8.42
CA TYR A 173 -12.23 -3.77 7.59
C TYR A 173 -12.67 -4.86 6.61
N PHE A 174 -12.05 -6.04 6.60
CA PHE A 174 -12.46 -7.13 5.69
C PHE A 174 -13.91 -7.56 5.90
N ASN A 175 -14.44 -7.43 7.13
CA ASN A 175 -15.83 -7.74 7.43
C ASN A 175 -16.79 -6.57 7.18
N SER A 176 -16.30 -5.38 6.77
CA SER A 176 -17.14 -4.20 6.53
C SER A 176 -17.63 -4.09 5.09
N TRP A 177 -17.17 -4.96 4.19
CA TRP A 177 -17.59 -5.02 2.81
C TRP A 177 -17.52 -6.46 2.29
N THR A 178 -18.29 -6.75 1.25
CA THR A 178 -18.18 -7.97 0.45
C THR A 178 -18.65 -7.67 -0.97
N SER A 179 -18.05 -8.32 -1.94
CA SER A 179 -18.51 -8.31 -3.34
C SER A 179 -19.64 -9.31 -3.62
N GLY A 180 -20.02 -10.11 -2.62
CA GLY A 180 -20.88 -11.28 -2.79
C GLY A 180 -20.20 -12.48 -3.44
N ASN A 181 -18.88 -12.40 -3.73
CA ASN A 181 -18.10 -13.50 -4.26
C ASN A 181 -16.74 -13.66 -3.53
N ASN A 182 -16.49 -14.87 -3.04
CA ASN A 182 -15.31 -15.17 -2.24
C ASN A 182 -13.98 -15.06 -3.00
N ASP A 183 -13.95 -15.36 -4.31
CA ASP A 183 -12.71 -15.31 -5.10
C ASP A 183 -12.30 -13.86 -5.36
N ILE A 184 -13.27 -12.98 -5.63
CA ILE A 184 -13.04 -11.53 -5.79
C ILE A 184 -12.68 -10.91 -4.44
N ASP A 185 -13.40 -11.26 -3.37
CA ASP A 185 -13.09 -10.78 -2.03
C ASP A 185 -11.66 -11.16 -1.65
N LYS A 186 -11.29 -12.43 -1.84
CA LYS A 186 -9.93 -12.91 -1.61
C LYS A 186 -8.90 -12.20 -2.49
N PHE A 187 -9.16 -12.02 -3.78
CA PHE A 187 -8.25 -11.32 -4.69
C PHE A 187 -7.97 -9.88 -4.23
N ILE A 188 -9.02 -9.14 -3.85
CA ILE A 188 -8.90 -7.77 -3.34
C ILE A 188 -8.17 -7.78 -1.99
N GLN A 189 -8.51 -8.68 -1.08
CA GLN A 189 -7.85 -8.83 0.22
C GLN A 189 -6.35 -9.17 0.06
N ASP A 190 -6.01 -10.14 -0.77
CA ASP A 190 -4.61 -10.51 -1.07
C ASP A 190 -3.84 -9.29 -1.63
N SER A 191 -4.48 -8.47 -2.47
CA SER A 191 -3.88 -7.21 -2.96
C SER A 191 -3.64 -6.17 -1.87
N GLN A 192 -4.49 -6.16 -0.83
CA GLN A 192 -4.39 -5.29 0.34
C GLN A 192 -3.35 -5.80 1.36
N LEU A 193 -3.03 -7.10 1.31
CA LEU A 193 -2.06 -7.75 2.19
C LEU A 193 -0.63 -7.79 1.62
N SER A 194 -0.48 -7.81 0.30
CA SER A 194 0.80 -8.04 -0.39
C SER A 194 1.81 -6.90 -0.29
N ASP A 195 1.37 -5.64 -0.16
CA ASP A 195 2.25 -4.47 -0.12
C ASP A 195 2.19 -3.75 1.23
N HIS A 196 3.31 -3.81 1.97
CA HIS A 196 3.45 -3.23 3.30
C HIS A 196 3.85 -1.75 3.30
N SER A 197 4.15 -1.15 2.14
CA SER A 197 4.66 0.22 2.04
C SER A 197 3.88 1.12 1.08
N TYR A 198 3.40 0.63 -0.07
CA TYR A 198 2.74 1.47 -1.09
C TYR A 198 1.24 1.17 -1.24
N ILE A 199 0.39 2.17 -0.98
CA ILE A 199 -1.07 2.00 -1.16
C ILE A 199 -1.49 2.15 -2.62
N SER A 200 -0.59 2.69 -3.44
CA SER A 200 -0.88 3.05 -4.83
C SER A 200 -1.28 1.85 -5.68
N LYS A 201 -0.90 0.63 -5.25
CA LYS A 201 -1.19 -0.65 -5.91
C LYS A 201 -2.39 -1.38 -5.32
N THR A 202 -2.87 -0.98 -4.16
CA THR A 202 -3.93 -1.70 -3.45
C THR A 202 -5.25 -1.57 -4.21
N LEU A 203 -5.93 -2.70 -4.41
CA LEU A 203 -7.26 -2.71 -5.01
C LEU A 203 -8.34 -2.45 -3.94
N GLU A 204 -9.41 -1.79 -4.37
CA GLU A 204 -10.57 -1.51 -3.55
C GLU A 204 -11.80 -2.27 -4.06
N TRP A 205 -12.62 -2.78 -3.15
CA TRP A 205 -14.03 -2.98 -3.48
C TRP A 205 -14.74 -1.63 -3.39
N ILE A 206 -15.33 -1.20 -4.51
CA ILE A 206 -15.96 0.12 -4.61
C ILE A 206 -17.46 -0.09 -4.80
N PRO A 207 -18.31 0.25 -3.81
CA PRO A 207 -19.75 0.15 -3.97
C PRO A 207 -20.22 0.96 -5.19
N TYR A 208 -21.10 0.38 -6.01
CA TYR A 208 -21.47 0.97 -7.31
C TYR A 208 -22.16 2.35 -7.17
N ASP A 209 -22.83 2.58 -6.04
CA ASP A 209 -23.47 3.85 -5.71
C ASP A 209 -22.47 5.00 -5.42
N ARG A 210 -21.17 4.70 -5.36
CA ARG A 210 -20.08 5.69 -5.29
C ARG A 210 -19.73 6.28 -6.65
N PHE A 211 -20.39 5.85 -7.72
CA PHE A 211 -20.23 6.38 -9.06
C PHE A 211 -21.44 7.20 -9.51
N CYS A 212 -21.19 8.35 -10.15
CA CYS A 212 -22.22 9.20 -10.75
C CYS A 212 -21.80 9.70 -12.14
N ASP A 213 -22.69 10.37 -12.88
CA ASP A 213 -22.46 10.82 -14.27
C ASP A 213 -21.94 9.66 -15.18
N ILE A 214 -22.55 8.49 -15.04
CA ILE A 214 -22.16 7.29 -15.78
C ILE A 214 -22.60 7.44 -17.24
N LYS A 215 -21.65 7.35 -18.18
CA LYS A 215 -21.87 7.54 -19.62
C LYS A 215 -21.19 6.44 -20.40
N TYR A 216 -21.91 5.83 -21.33
CA TYR A 216 -21.36 4.83 -22.24
C TYR A 216 -20.27 5.46 -23.14
N ILE A 217 -19.13 4.77 -23.27
CA ILE A 217 -18.04 5.16 -24.18
C ILE A 217 -18.05 4.27 -25.41
N ALA A 218 -17.89 2.96 -25.21
CA ALA A 218 -17.67 2.01 -26.29
C ALA A 218 -17.97 0.57 -25.87
N LYS A 219 -18.12 -0.30 -26.88
CA LYS A 219 -18.21 -1.74 -26.74
C LYS A 219 -17.17 -2.37 -27.66
N GLY A 220 -16.26 -3.14 -27.09
CA GLY A 220 -15.25 -3.93 -27.81
C GLY A 220 -15.62 -5.40 -27.87
N GLY A 221 -14.69 -6.23 -28.38
CA GLY A 221 -14.85 -7.68 -28.42
C GLY A 221 -14.96 -8.33 -27.04
N PHE A 222 -14.36 -7.71 -26.02
CA PHE A 222 -14.27 -8.26 -24.66
C PHE A 222 -15.30 -7.69 -23.68
N GLY A 223 -15.97 -6.59 -24.01
CA GLY A 223 -16.89 -5.96 -23.06
C GLY A 223 -17.34 -4.55 -23.42
N LYS A 224 -17.97 -3.89 -22.46
CA LYS A 224 -18.42 -2.50 -22.53
C LYS A 224 -17.57 -1.62 -21.60
N VAL A 225 -17.36 -0.38 -22.01
CA VAL A 225 -16.65 0.63 -21.21
C VAL A 225 -17.53 1.86 -21.03
N TYR A 226 -17.61 2.34 -19.79
CA TYR A 226 -18.31 3.56 -19.42
C TYR A 226 -17.36 4.54 -18.75
N ARG A 227 -17.61 5.84 -18.87
CA ARG A 227 -17.01 6.88 -18.04
C ARG A 227 -17.90 7.12 -16.83
N ALA A 228 -17.33 7.32 -15.65
CA ALA A 228 -18.08 7.75 -14.47
C ALA A 228 -17.23 8.71 -13.61
N LYS A 229 -17.88 9.51 -12.76
CA LYS A 229 -17.21 10.23 -11.67
C LYS A 229 -17.22 9.35 -10.42
N TRP A 230 -16.05 9.17 -9.79
CA TRP A 230 -15.94 8.49 -8.51
C TRP A 230 -16.05 9.51 -7.38
N ILE A 231 -17.09 9.41 -6.56
CA ILE A 231 -17.41 10.39 -5.50
C ILE A 231 -16.26 10.50 -4.49
N ASP A 232 -15.77 9.36 -3.99
CA ASP A 232 -14.81 9.34 -2.89
C ASP A 232 -13.36 9.58 -3.35
N GLY A 233 -13.03 9.22 -4.59
CA GLY A 233 -11.64 9.14 -5.07
C GLY A 233 -10.90 7.92 -4.48
N TYR A 234 -9.60 7.76 -4.79
CA TYR A 234 -8.80 6.61 -4.35
C TYR A 234 -8.10 6.83 -3.01
N ILE A 235 -7.82 5.75 -2.28
CA ILE A 235 -7.09 5.79 -1.00
C ILE A 235 -5.64 6.24 -1.21
N VAL A 236 -5.15 7.15 -0.36
CA VAL A 236 -3.77 7.68 -0.38
C VAL A 236 -2.96 7.27 0.85
N LYS A 237 -3.56 7.35 2.04
CA LYS A 237 -2.92 6.91 3.29
C LYS A 237 -3.95 6.77 4.40
N TRP A 238 -3.56 6.11 5.48
CA TRP A 238 -4.34 6.04 6.70
C TRP A 238 -4.05 7.24 7.59
N ASP A 239 -5.08 7.97 8.01
CA ASP A 239 -4.98 8.96 9.06
C ASP A 239 -5.17 8.27 10.42
N ILE A 240 -4.08 8.15 11.17
CA ILE A 240 -4.04 7.48 12.47
C ILE A 240 -4.87 8.24 13.52
N TYR A 241 -4.96 9.57 13.43
CA TYR A 241 -5.64 10.40 14.42
C TYR A 241 -7.16 10.32 14.26
N ASN A 242 -7.62 10.50 13.02
CA ASN A 242 -9.04 10.49 12.71
C ASN A 242 -9.60 9.08 12.48
N ARG A 243 -8.71 8.08 12.36
CA ARG A 243 -9.05 6.68 12.04
C ARG A 243 -9.89 6.56 10.77
N ILE A 244 -9.47 7.28 9.74
CA ILE A 244 -10.10 7.29 8.40
C ILE A 244 -9.04 7.10 7.32
N TRP A 245 -9.47 6.58 6.17
CA TRP A 245 -8.66 6.59 4.96
C TRP A 245 -8.70 7.98 4.34
N GLU A 246 -7.54 8.63 4.23
CA GLU A 246 -7.42 9.83 3.40
C GLU A 246 -7.53 9.44 1.93
N ARG A 247 -8.39 10.14 1.20
CA ARG A 247 -8.66 9.93 -0.21
C ARG A 247 -8.32 11.16 -1.04
N ASN A 248 -7.97 10.93 -2.30
CA ASN A 248 -7.70 11.98 -3.29
C ASN A 248 -8.41 11.66 -4.61
N GLY A 249 -8.67 12.69 -5.41
CA GLY A 249 -9.37 12.56 -6.69
C GLY A 249 -10.89 12.44 -6.50
N GLN A 250 -11.45 13.12 -5.51
CA GLN A 250 -12.90 13.26 -5.36
C GLN A 250 -13.49 13.78 -6.69
N LEU A 251 -14.56 13.15 -7.15
CA LEU A 251 -15.22 13.43 -8.43
C LEU A 251 -14.32 13.26 -9.67
N LYS A 252 -13.17 12.59 -9.54
CA LYS A 252 -12.32 12.23 -10.69
C LYS A 252 -13.06 11.29 -11.63
N PHE A 253 -12.83 11.47 -12.93
CA PHE A 253 -13.29 10.51 -13.93
C PHE A 253 -12.52 9.19 -13.87
N VAL A 254 -13.26 8.09 -13.91
CA VAL A 254 -12.77 6.70 -14.03
C VAL A 254 -13.44 6.02 -15.22
N ALA A 255 -12.79 4.99 -15.74
CA ALA A 255 -13.35 4.09 -16.73
C ALA A 255 -13.85 2.81 -16.05
N LEU A 256 -15.11 2.44 -16.32
CA LEU A 256 -15.77 1.25 -15.83
C LEU A 256 -15.79 0.21 -16.95
N LYS A 257 -14.90 -0.78 -16.91
CA LYS A 257 -14.80 -1.86 -17.92
C LYS A 257 -15.54 -3.09 -17.43
N SER A 258 -16.68 -3.39 -18.04
CA SER A 258 -17.47 -4.60 -17.80
C SER A 258 -17.16 -5.63 -18.89
N LEU A 259 -16.70 -6.83 -18.51
CA LEU A 259 -16.57 -7.93 -19.45
C LEU A 259 -17.93 -8.61 -19.68
N ASN A 260 -18.11 -9.21 -20.86
CA ASN A 260 -19.36 -9.91 -21.19
C ASN A 260 -19.55 -11.14 -20.26
N ASN A 261 -20.76 -11.30 -19.71
CA ASN A 261 -21.15 -12.40 -18.81
C ASN A 261 -20.25 -12.54 -17.56
N SER A 262 -19.77 -11.44 -16.97
CA SER A 262 -18.97 -11.51 -15.74
C SER A 262 -19.78 -11.92 -14.51
N LYS A 263 -21.12 -11.94 -14.58
CA LYS A 263 -22.02 -12.47 -13.54
C LYS A 263 -21.73 -13.93 -13.14
N ASP A 264 -21.28 -14.76 -14.08
CA ASP A 264 -21.00 -16.19 -13.85
C ASP A 264 -19.52 -16.42 -13.48
N ILE A 265 -18.79 -15.34 -13.19
CA ILE A 265 -17.34 -15.28 -12.98
C ILE A 265 -16.61 -16.29 -13.86
N ASN A 266 -16.59 -16.00 -15.14
CA ASN A 266 -15.72 -16.70 -16.06
C ASN A 266 -14.26 -16.44 -15.63
N SER A 267 -13.42 -17.48 -15.64
CA SER A 267 -11.97 -17.38 -15.40
C SER A 267 -11.33 -16.23 -16.17
N LYS A 268 -11.88 -15.85 -17.33
CA LYS A 268 -11.45 -14.71 -18.15
C LYS A 268 -11.44 -13.35 -17.40
N PHE A 269 -12.48 -13.01 -16.64
CA PHE A 269 -12.52 -11.72 -15.93
C PHE A 269 -11.49 -11.65 -14.81
N ILE A 270 -11.50 -12.66 -13.94
CA ILE A 270 -10.54 -12.73 -12.84
C ILE A 270 -9.11 -12.79 -13.40
N ASN A 271 -8.87 -13.57 -14.46
CA ASN A 271 -7.55 -13.64 -15.08
C ASN A 271 -7.10 -12.28 -15.62
N GLU A 272 -7.96 -11.53 -16.32
CA GLU A 272 -7.61 -10.19 -16.79
C GLU A 272 -7.31 -9.26 -15.61
N ALA A 273 -8.17 -9.23 -14.59
CA ALA A 273 -7.97 -8.40 -13.41
C ALA A 273 -6.67 -8.76 -12.66
N MET A 274 -6.35 -10.04 -12.52
CA MET A 274 -5.12 -10.54 -11.89
C MET A 274 -3.88 -10.17 -12.70
N LEU A 275 -3.91 -10.37 -14.02
CA LEU A 275 -2.80 -10.00 -14.91
C LEU A 275 -2.56 -8.49 -14.88
N HIS A 276 -3.64 -7.70 -14.91
CA HIS A 276 -3.55 -6.25 -14.81
C HIS A 276 -2.98 -5.83 -13.46
N TYR A 277 -3.41 -6.44 -12.35
CA TYR A 277 -2.85 -6.16 -11.02
C TYR A 277 -1.35 -6.48 -10.92
N LYS A 278 -0.89 -7.60 -11.49
CA LYS A 278 0.53 -8.03 -11.46
C LYS A 278 1.49 -6.97 -12.02
N ILE A 279 1.02 -6.12 -12.94
CA ILE A 279 1.82 -5.13 -13.68
C ILE A 279 1.54 -3.67 -13.29
N VAL A 280 0.68 -3.40 -12.28
CA VAL A 280 0.24 -2.04 -11.86
C VAL A 280 1.33 -1.21 -11.15
N ASP A 281 2.60 -1.62 -11.23
CA ASP A 281 3.73 -0.89 -10.64
C ASP A 281 4.33 0.20 -11.54
N SER A 282 3.74 0.48 -12.70
CA SER A 282 4.24 1.50 -13.61
C SER A 282 3.17 2.52 -13.95
N ASP A 283 3.51 3.81 -13.85
CA ASP A 283 2.70 4.92 -14.40
C ASP A 283 2.52 4.84 -15.94
N LYS A 284 3.01 3.76 -16.56
CA LYS A 284 3.03 3.46 -17.99
C LYS A 284 1.89 2.54 -18.41
N ILE A 285 1.23 1.90 -17.45
CA ILE A 285 0.04 1.08 -17.65
C ILE A 285 -1.15 1.78 -17.01
N ILE A 286 -2.33 1.66 -17.60
CA ILE A 286 -3.54 2.25 -17.02
C ILE A 286 -3.74 1.72 -15.61
N LYS A 287 -3.91 2.64 -14.64
CA LYS A 287 -4.03 2.25 -13.24
C LYS A 287 -5.34 1.51 -13.01
N PHE A 288 -5.27 0.41 -12.28
CA PHE A 288 -6.41 -0.38 -11.82
C PHE A 288 -6.66 -0.06 -10.35
N TYR A 289 -7.81 0.57 -10.08
CA TYR A 289 -8.17 1.03 -8.74
C TYR A 289 -8.89 -0.04 -7.93
N GLY A 290 -9.63 -0.93 -8.59
CA GLY A 290 -10.49 -1.85 -7.87
C GLY A 290 -11.62 -2.41 -8.71
N ILE A 291 -12.53 -3.09 -8.04
CA ILE A 291 -13.66 -3.78 -8.66
C ILE A 291 -14.95 -3.24 -8.07
N THR A 292 -15.99 -3.17 -8.90
CA THR A 292 -17.37 -2.92 -8.50
C THR A 292 -18.29 -3.95 -9.15
N GLN A 293 -19.57 -3.96 -8.79
CA GLN A 293 -20.59 -4.78 -9.43
C GLN A 293 -21.79 -3.92 -9.81
N GLU A 294 -22.19 -4.00 -11.08
CA GLU A 294 -23.37 -3.31 -11.57
C GLU A 294 -24.64 -3.93 -10.96
N PRO A 295 -25.50 -3.15 -10.27
CA PRO A 295 -26.62 -3.70 -9.52
C PRO A 295 -27.65 -4.46 -10.36
N GLU A 296 -27.89 -4.01 -11.59
CA GLU A 296 -28.91 -4.57 -12.49
C GLU A 296 -28.44 -5.87 -13.16
N THR A 297 -27.26 -5.85 -13.78
CA THR A 297 -26.76 -7.01 -14.54
C THR A 297 -25.98 -8.01 -13.68
N LYS A 298 -25.60 -7.61 -12.46
CA LYS A 298 -24.68 -8.34 -11.56
C LYS A 298 -23.30 -8.61 -12.15
N ASN A 299 -22.96 -7.94 -13.25
CA ASN A 299 -21.64 -8.04 -13.84
C ASN A 299 -20.62 -7.34 -12.94
N TYR A 300 -19.51 -8.02 -12.68
CA TYR A 300 -18.32 -7.41 -12.12
C TYR A 300 -17.63 -6.53 -13.16
N VAL A 301 -17.13 -5.39 -12.68
CA VAL A 301 -16.61 -4.28 -13.48
C VAL A 301 -15.28 -3.83 -12.91
N MET A 302 -14.26 -3.71 -13.77
CA MET A 302 -12.96 -3.14 -13.39
C MET A 302 -13.05 -1.61 -13.38
N VAL A 303 -12.52 -1.00 -12.33
CA VAL A 303 -12.43 0.47 -12.17
C VAL A 303 -11.02 0.91 -12.53
N LEU A 304 -10.89 1.61 -13.66
CA LEU A 304 -9.62 1.97 -14.29
C LEU A 304 -9.44 3.49 -14.35
N ASP A 305 -8.20 3.95 -14.46
CA ASP A 305 -7.87 5.35 -14.75
C ASP A 305 -8.48 5.79 -16.09
N TYR A 306 -9.17 6.92 -16.10
CA TYR A 306 -9.78 7.46 -17.31
C TYR A 306 -8.76 8.29 -18.09
N ALA A 307 -8.48 7.87 -19.32
CA ALA A 307 -7.64 8.61 -20.25
C ALA A 307 -8.50 9.61 -21.03
N GLN A 308 -8.38 10.89 -20.69
CA GLN A 308 -9.27 11.94 -21.18
C GLN A 308 -9.21 12.18 -22.69
N TYR A 309 -8.13 11.80 -23.35
CA TYR A 309 -7.96 11.94 -24.81
C TYR A 309 -8.22 10.62 -25.56
N GLY A 310 -8.77 9.60 -24.89
CA GLY A 310 -9.15 8.34 -25.52
C GLY A 310 -7.96 7.51 -25.96
N SER A 311 -8.12 6.76 -27.06
CA SER A 311 -7.06 5.93 -27.62
C SER A 311 -6.03 6.78 -28.37
N LEU A 312 -4.79 6.30 -28.48
CA LEU A 312 -3.74 6.93 -29.27
C LEU A 312 -4.20 7.06 -30.74
N ARG A 313 -4.94 6.08 -31.24
CA ARG A 313 -5.54 6.14 -32.57
C ARG A 313 -6.38 7.40 -32.77
N ASN A 314 -7.41 7.58 -31.95
CA ASN A 314 -8.34 8.71 -32.05
C ASN A 314 -7.60 10.04 -31.78
N TYR A 315 -6.67 10.01 -30.83
CA TYR A 315 -5.87 11.19 -30.50
C TYR A 315 -5.03 11.68 -31.67
N LEU A 316 -4.40 10.77 -32.42
CA LEU A 316 -3.61 11.13 -33.60
C LEU A 316 -4.51 11.64 -34.74
N ASP A 317 -5.67 11.04 -34.97
CA ASP A 317 -6.61 11.50 -36.00
C ASP A 317 -7.00 12.99 -35.81
N GLU A 318 -7.16 13.42 -34.56
CA GLU A 318 -7.56 14.78 -34.21
C GLU A 318 -6.37 15.75 -34.04
N ASN A 319 -5.26 15.30 -33.43
CA ASN A 319 -4.23 16.20 -32.89
C ASN A 319 -2.85 16.06 -33.56
N TYR A 320 -2.69 15.18 -34.54
CA TYR A 320 -1.36 14.86 -35.10
C TYR A 320 -0.59 16.09 -35.60
N LYS A 321 -1.28 17.04 -36.25
CA LYS A 321 -0.66 18.25 -36.82
C LYS A 321 -0.03 19.17 -35.77
N GLU A 322 -0.59 19.18 -34.55
CA GLU A 322 -0.14 20.02 -33.44
C GLU A 322 0.81 19.27 -32.50
N LEU A 323 0.94 17.95 -32.67
CA LEU A 323 1.75 17.10 -31.80
C LEU A 323 3.25 17.31 -32.05
N SER A 324 3.91 18.00 -31.12
CA SER A 324 5.35 18.25 -31.20
C SER A 324 6.18 16.96 -31.12
N TRP A 325 7.37 17.00 -31.72
CA TRP A 325 8.34 15.89 -31.63
C TRP A 325 8.65 15.49 -30.19
N ASN A 326 8.75 16.44 -29.28
CA ASN A 326 9.00 16.16 -27.87
C ASN A 326 7.89 15.31 -27.24
N TYR A 327 6.61 15.59 -27.56
CA TYR A 327 5.49 14.76 -27.09
C TYR A 327 5.51 13.37 -27.74
N LYS A 328 5.80 13.27 -29.04
CA LYS A 328 5.94 11.97 -29.73
C LYS A 328 7.02 11.10 -29.06
N PHE A 329 8.21 11.64 -28.84
CA PHE A 329 9.28 10.91 -28.14
C PHE A 329 8.93 10.57 -26.69
N SER A 330 8.24 11.47 -25.99
CA SER A 330 7.75 11.20 -24.64
C SER A 330 6.77 10.03 -24.61
N TYR A 331 5.83 9.98 -25.55
CA TYR A 331 4.88 8.86 -25.66
C TYR A 331 5.59 7.54 -25.96
N LEU A 332 6.53 7.52 -26.92
CA LEU A 332 7.32 6.31 -27.19
C LEU A 332 8.10 5.84 -25.97
N LYS A 333 8.74 6.75 -25.24
CA LYS A 333 9.50 6.42 -24.03
C LYS A 333 8.59 5.78 -22.97
N TYR A 334 7.39 6.32 -22.78
CA TYR A 334 6.44 5.78 -21.81
C TYR A 334 5.93 4.40 -22.23
N LEU A 335 5.58 4.24 -23.50
CA LEU A 335 5.10 2.97 -24.05
C LEU A 335 6.19 1.89 -24.04
N ALA A 336 7.42 2.22 -24.43
CA ALA A 336 8.55 1.30 -24.36
C ALA A 336 8.83 0.84 -22.92
N SER A 337 8.79 1.76 -21.96
CA SER A 337 8.95 1.44 -20.54
C SER A 337 7.81 0.57 -20.00
N GLY A 338 6.57 0.81 -20.44
CA GLY A 338 5.42 -0.04 -20.10
C GLY A 338 5.57 -1.46 -20.68
N LEU A 339 5.98 -1.56 -21.94
CA LEU A 339 6.20 -2.85 -22.61
C LEU A 339 7.35 -3.64 -21.97
N GLU A 340 8.45 -2.96 -21.65
CA GLU A 340 9.56 -3.54 -20.88
C GLU A 340 9.08 -4.10 -19.54
N HIS A 341 8.19 -3.37 -18.83
CA HIS A 341 7.64 -3.82 -17.55
C HIS A 341 6.76 -5.08 -17.70
N ILE A 342 5.94 -5.15 -18.76
CA ILE A 342 5.16 -6.35 -19.09
C ILE A 342 6.09 -7.54 -19.33
N HIS A 343 7.12 -7.34 -20.16
CA HIS A 343 8.07 -8.39 -20.53
C HIS A 343 8.94 -8.87 -19.35
N LYS A 344 9.33 -7.99 -18.44
CA LYS A 344 10.05 -8.34 -17.19
C LYS A 344 9.21 -9.18 -16.23
N ASN A 345 7.88 -9.11 -16.34
CA ASN A 345 6.95 -9.95 -15.58
C ASN A 345 6.64 -11.30 -16.25
N GLU A 346 7.42 -11.65 -17.28
CA GLU A 346 7.27 -12.86 -18.10
C GLU A 346 5.89 -12.96 -18.77
N LEU A 347 5.35 -11.81 -19.19
CA LEU A 347 4.10 -11.70 -19.95
C LEU A 347 4.36 -11.20 -21.38
N ILE A 348 3.45 -11.56 -22.28
CA ILE A 348 3.37 -11.09 -23.66
C ILE A 348 2.00 -10.45 -23.85
N HIS A 349 1.93 -9.26 -24.45
CA HIS A 349 0.69 -8.50 -24.61
C HIS A 349 -0.22 -9.07 -25.70
N ARG A 350 0.36 -9.44 -26.86
CA ARG A 350 -0.31 -10.14 -27.98
C ARG A 350 -1.36 -9.34 -28.76
N ASP A 351 -1.64 -8.10 -28.35
CA ASP A 351 -2.65 -7.23 -28.96
C ASP A 351 -2.25 -5.74 -28.79
N LEU A 352 -0.97 -5.46 -29.01
CA LEU A 352 -0.44 -4.10 -28.86
C LEU A 352 -0.71 -3.30 -30.14
N HIS A 353 -1.62 -2.34 -30.08
CA HIS A 353 -1.93 -1.43 -31.20
C HIS A 353 -2.44 -0.08 -30.67
N PRO A 354 -2.47 1.00 -31.46
CA PRO A 354 -2.87 2.34 -31.01
C PRO A 354 -4.28 2.45 -30.42
N GLY A 355 -5.15 1.47 -30.66
CA GLY A 355 -6.47 1.38 -30.04
C GLY A 355 -6.43 0.92 -28.58
N ASN A 356 -5.44 0.10 -28.20
CA ASN A 356 -5.19 -0.36 -26.84
C ASN A 356 -4.15 0.51 -26.10
N LEU A 357 -3.72 1.60 -26.72
CA LEU A 357 -2.90 2.63 -26.07
C LEU A 357 -3.81 3.81 -25.74
N LEU A 358 -3.79 4.28 -24.49
CA LEU A 358 -4.66 5.36 -24.05
C LEU A 358 -3.87 6.62 -23.70
N VAL A 359 -4.39 7.80 -24.06
CA VAL A 359 -3.72 9.09 -23.94
C VAL A 359 -4.35 9.96 -22.85
N SER A 360 -3.50 10.41 -21.94
CA SER A 360 -3.80 11.41 -20.93
C SER A 360 -2.71 12.48 -20.97
N ASN A 361 -2.00 12.75 -19.86
CA ASN A 361 -0.77 13.54 -19.89
C ASN A 361 0.35 12.80 -20.65
N TYR A 362 0.32 11.46 -20.64
CA TYR A 362 1.22 10.57 -21.36
C TYR A 362 0.42 9.43 -22.00
N ALA A 363 1.02 8.74 -22.97
CA ALA A 363 0.50 7.49 -23.51
C ALA A 363 0.76 6.32 -22.55
N LYS A 364 -0.26 5.51 -22.30
CA LYS A 364 -0.21 4.34 -21.41
C LYS A 364 -0.74 3.10 -22.14
N ILE A 365 -0.19 1.94 -21.81
CA ILE A 365 -0.70 0.66 -22.31
C ILE A 365 -1.97 0.29 -21.50
N ALA A 366 -2.99 -0.19 -22.20
CA ALA A 366 -4.24 -0.67 -21.65
C ALA A 366 -4.59 -2.06 -22.24
N ASP A 367 -5.70 -2.62 -21.76
CA ASP A 367 -6.28 -3.89 -22.21
C ASP A 367 -5.37 -5.13 -22.07
N MET A 368 -5.45 -5.78 -20.92
CA MET A 368 -4.68 -6.99 -20.60
C MET A 368 -5.44 -8.28 -20.90
N GLY A 369 -6.59 -8.21 -21.58
CA GLY A 369 -7.50 -9.35 -21.76
C GLY A 369 -6.91 -10.50 -22.59
N LEU A 370 -5.88 -10.23 -23.40
CA LEU A 370 -5.19 -11.22 -24.23
C LEU A 370 -3.78 -11.57 -23.75
N CYS A 371 -3.31 -10.92 -22.67
CA CYS A 371 -1.98 -11.16 -22.13
C CYS A 371 -1.81 -12.61 -21.69
N LYS A 372 -0.63 -13.19 -21.94
CA LYS A 372 -0.30 -14.56 -21.50
C LYS A 372 1.14 -14.67 -20.99
N PRO A 373 1.39 -15.60 -20.05
CA PRO A 373 2.76 -16.00 -19.69
C PRO A 373 3.51 -16.59 -20.88
N VAL A 374 4.83 -16.35 -20.95
CA VAL A 374 5.69 -16.83 -22.04
C VAL A 374 5.65 -18.36 -22.23
N ASN A 375 5.48 -19.12 -21.13
CA ASN A 375 5.54 -20.58 -21.11
C ASN A 375 4.16 -21.26 -20.93
N SER A 376 3.04 -20.56 -21.15
CA SER A 376 1.72 -21.21 -21.03
C SER A 376 1.56 -22.26 -22.13
N GLU A 377 1.28 -23.52 -21.79
CA GLU A 377 1.05 -24.59 -22.77
C GLU A 377 -0.02 -24.17 -23.79
N ASN A 378 0.39 -24.00 -25.03
CA ASN A 378 -0.44 -23.52 -26.13
C ASN A 378 -1.36 -24.63 -26.62
N THR A 379 -2.50 -24.80 -25.95
CA THR A 379 -3.64 -25.49 -26.54
C THR A 379 -4.19 -24.64 -27.69
N LYS A 380 -3.67 -24.85 -28.91
CA LYS A 380 -4.10 -24.25 -30.20
C LYS A 380 -4.63 -22.80 -30.05
N ASN A 381 -3.73 -21.84 -29.88
CA ASN A 381 -4.14 -20.44 -29.89
C ASN A 381 -4.60 -20.03 -31.29
N GLY A 382 -5.79 -19.43 -31.41
CA GLY A 382 -6.13 -18.66 -32.60
C GLY A 382 -5.16 -17.49 -32.82
N ILE A 383 -5.17 -16.92 -34.03
CA ILE A 383 -4.48 -15.66 -34.30
C ILE A 383 -5.29 -14.54 -33.65
N TYR A 384 -4.65 -13.79 -32.75
CA TYR A 384 -5.20 -12.62 -32.07
C TYR A 384 -4.39 -11.38 -32.46
N GLY A 385 -4.98 -10.20 -32.29
CA GLY A 385 -4.34 -8.94 -32.68
C GLY A 385 -5.06 -8.25 -33.84
N VAL A 386 -4.67 -7.01 -34.08
CA VAL A 386 -5.15 -6.22 -35.22
C VAL A 386 -4.13 -6.35 -36.36
N LEU A 387 -4.59 -6.80 -37.54
CA LEU A 387 -3.76 -7.33 -38.64
C LEU A 387 -2.46 -6.56 -38.95
N PRO A 388 -2.44 -5.20 -39.07
CA PRO A 388 -1.22 -4.46 -39.39
C PRO A 388 -0.13 -4.53 -38.30
N TYR A 389 -0.50 -4.92 -37.09
CA TYR A 389 0.40 -5.00 -35.93
C TYR A 389 0.78 -6.44 -35.59
N ILE A 390 0.22 -7.44 -36.28
CA ILE A 390 0.53 -8.85 -36.02
C ILE A 390 1.88 -9.20 -36.68
N ALA A 391 2.80 -9.73 -35.88
CA ALA A 391 4.12 -10.13 -36.38
C ALA A 391 4.02 -11.28 -37.41
N PRO A 392 4.87 -11.29 -38.46
CA PRO A 392 4.78 -12.27 -39.55
C PRO A 392 4.86 -13.73 -39.09
N GLU A 393 5.65 -14.02 -38.04
CA GLU A 393 5.75 -15.35 -37.46
C GLU A 393 4.42 -15.86 -36.89
N ILE A 394 3.59 -14.97 -36.36
CA ILE A 394 2.26 -15.31 -35.80
C ILE A 394 1.29 -15.64 -36.93
N LEU A 395 1.35 -14.91 -38.04
CA LEU A 395 0.58 -15.23 -39.24
C LEU A 395 0.98 -16.58 -39.85
N GLN A 396 2.21 -17.03 -39.59
CA GLN A 396 2.70 -18.38 -39.93
C GLN A 396 2.32 -19.44 -38.89
N ASN A 397 1.41 -19.14 -37.96
CA ASN A 397 0.98 -20.00 -36.86
C ASN A 397 2.11 -20.41 -35.90
N LYS A 398 3.18 -19.61 -35.79
CA LYS A 398 4.18 -19.80 -34.72
C LYS A 398 3.66 -19.18 -33.41
N ASP A 399 4.26 -19.61 -32.30
CA ASP A 399 3.88 -19.14 -30.97
C ASP A 399 4.19 -17.65 -30.77
N TYR A 400 3.35 -17.00 -29.95
CA TYR A 400 3.63 -15.65 -29.49
C TYR A 400 4.89 -15.62 -28.65
N THR A 401 5.75 -14.66 -28.94
CA THR A 401 6.96 -14.36 -28.16
C THR A 401 6.97 -12.88 -27.79
N LYS A 402 7.86 -12.49 -26.87
CA LYS A 402 8.10 -11.07 -26.58
C LYS A 402 8.49 -10.29 -27.84
N ALA A 403 9.15 -10.91 -28.81
CA ALA A 403 9.53 -10.27 -30.08
C ALA A 403 8.32 -9.90 -30.95
N ALA A 404 7.20 -10.61 -30.85
CA ALA A 404 5.96 -10.26 -31.56
C ALA A 404 5.37 -8.92 -31.07
N ASP A 405 5.47 -8.64 -29.76
CA ASP A 405 5.08 -7.32 -29.22
C ASP A 405 6.07 -6.22 -29.69
N ILE A 406 7.36 -6.54 -29.86
CA ILE A 406 8.36 -5.59 -30.38
C ILE A 406 8.07 -5.24 -31.83
N TYR A 407 7.67 -6.21 -32.66
CA TYR A 407 7.19 -5.94 -34.01
C TYR A 407 5.99 -4.97 -33.99
N SER A 408 4.99 -5.28 -33.17
CA SER A 408 3.80 -4.43 -32.99
C SER A 408 4.19 -2.99 -32.60
N PHE A 409 5.15 -2.86 -31.68
CA PHE A 409 5.69 -1.58 -31.25
C PHE A 409 6.43 -0.83 -32.37
N GLY A 410 7.13 -1.54 -33.25
CA GLY A 410 7.75 -0.97 -34.46
C GLY A 410 6.72 -0.31 -35.38
N ILE A 411 5.57 -0.95 -35.59
CA ILE A 411 4.46 -0.38 -36.37
C ILE A 411 3.84 0.85 -35.68
N ILE A 412 3.72 0.81 -34.35
CA ILE A 412 3.26 1.97 -33.56
C ILE A 412 4.23 3.16 -33.68
N ILE A 413 5.54 2.91 -33.68
CA ILE A 413 6.54 3.97 -33.92
C ILE A 413 6.32 4.60 -35.30
N TYR A 414 6.13 3.79 -36.34
CA TYR A 414 5.85 4.29 -37.69
C TYR A 414 4.60 5.18 -37.72
N GLU A 415 3.49 4.73 -37.13
CA GLU A 415 2.24 5.48 -37.11
C GLU A 415 2.34 6.79 -36.33
N LEU A 416 3.01 6.78 -35.17
CA LEU A 416 3.21 7.99 -34.37
C LEU A 416 4.10 9.03 -35.08
N MET A 417 5.06 8.57 -35.89
CA MET A 417 6.00 9.44 -36.59
C MET A 417 5.49 9.94 -37.94
N SER A 418 4.66 9.16 -38.63
CA SER A 418 4.07 9.51 -39.93
C SER A 418 2.70 10.15 -39.81
N GLY A 419 1.95 9.84 -38.75
CA GLY A 419 0.52 10.19 -38.61
C GLY A 419 -0.38 9.37 -39.52
N LEU A 420 0.16 8.36 -40.20
CA LEU A 420 -0.58 7.53 -41.15
C LEU A 420 -0.89 6.17 -40.53
N PRO A 421 -2.16 5.71 -40.60
CA PRO A 421 -2.50 4.33 -40.31
C PRO A 421 -1.63 3.40 -41.14
N HIS A 422 -1.01 2.38 -40.53
CA HIS A 422 -0.46 1.32 -41.35
C HIS A 422 -1.61 0.50 -41.93
N ILE A 423 -1.89 0.68 -43.21
CA ILE A 423 -2.80 -0.17 -43.98
C ILE A 423 -1.89 -1.12 -44.77
N MET A 424 -2.02 -2.42 -44.52
CA MET A 424 -1.51 -3.40 -45.48
C MET A 424 -2.39 -3.31 -46.73
N MET A 425 -1.88 -2.69 -47.79
CA MET A 425 -2.46 -2.78 -49.13
C MET A 425 -2.15 -4.12 -49.78
#